data_AF-A0A371KD64-F1
#
_entry.id   AF-A0A371KD64-F1
#
_cell.length_a   1.000
_cell.length_b   1.000
_cell.length_c   1.000
_cell.angle_alpha   90.00
_cell.angle_beta   90.00
_cell.angle_gamma   90.00
#
_symmetry.space_group_name_H-M   'P 1'
#
loop_
_entity.id
_entity.type
_entity.pdbx_description
1 polymer ?
#
loop_
_entity_poly.entity_id
_entity_poly.type
_entity_poly.pdbx_seq_one_letter_code
_entity_poly.pdbx_strand_id
1 'polypeptide(L)'
;MSTQVPETVEEESATETASAGKQKRDAKKRERAERVQEQREAEAAEKARSADDTYHLKVFRYDPEVPEKQEPRFDDFHVPYKQGMTILDALMWARDHYDSSLTFRHSCRQAICGSDALFVNGSQRLGCKTQLSDLSEPIRVEPLPHSDVVKDLVVDMEHFYDQMESVEPYFQTNSLPDGELDEQRQTRENREKVKMSTRCIWCSACMSSCNIAAGDNEYLGPAAINKAYRFAMDEREGEDMKQRRLEILEQEHGVWRCQTQFSCTEVCPKDIPLTEHIQELKREAIKNNLKFW
;
A
#
# COMPACT_ATOMS: atom_id res chain seq x y z
N MET A 1 68.92 -36.09 -38.65
CA MET A 1 69.90 -35.58 -37.67
C MET A 1 70.20 -34.14 -38.07
N SER A 2 69.57 -33.16 -37.43
CA SER A 2 70.03 -32.45 -36.22
C SER A 2 70.57 -31.06 -36.64
N THR A 3 69.71 -30.04 -36.73
CA THR A 3 69.50 -28.95 -35.73
C THR A 3 70.73 -28.14 -35.37
N GLN A 4 70.70 -26.85 -35.70
CA GLN A 4 71.13 -25.74 -34.84
C GLN A 4 70.21 -24.51 -35.07
N VAL A 5 69.80 -23.88 -33.98
CA VAL A 5 68.96 -22.69 -33.83
C VAL A 5 69.87 -21.55 -33.32
N PRO A 6 69.67 -20.27 -33.69
CA PRO A 6 70.34 -19.16 -33.02
C PRO A 6 69.54 -18.64 -31.80
N GLU A 7 70.28 -18.28 -30.75
CA GLU A 7 69.81 -17.66 -29.51
C GLU A 7 69.20 -16.27 -29.72
N THR A 8 68.15 -15.97 -28.97
CA THR A 8 67.56 -14.63 -28.77
C THR A 8 67.81 -14.17 -27.34
N VAL A 9 68.36 -12.95 -27.21
CA VAL A 9 68.46 -12.18 -25.95
C VAL A 9 67.29 -11.21 -25.91
N GLU A 10 66.30 -11.42 -25.05
CA GLU A 10 65.38 -10.37 -24.56
C GLU A 10 64.81 -10.79 -23.20
N GLU A 11 65.40 -10.28 -22.10
CA GLU A 11 64.89 -10.52 -20.75
C GLU A 11 65.12 -9.30 -19.83
N GLU A 12 64.66 -8.11 -20.22
CA GLU A 12 64.65 -6.93 -19.31
C GLU A 12 63.33 -6.11 -19.29
N SER A 13 62.37 -6.32 -20.21
CA SER A 13 61.14 -5.47 -20.27
C SER A 13 59.92 -5.99 -19.49
N ALA A 14 59.95 -7.24 -18.99
CA ALA A 14 58.80 -7.88 -18.36
C ALA A 14 58.58 -7.49 -16.87
N THR A 15 59.62 -6.98 -16.20
CA THR A 15 59.60 -6.77 -14.74
C THR A 15 58.96 -5.42 -14.34
N GLU A 16 59.09 -4.38 -15.17
CA GLU A 16 58.54 -3.04 -14.89
C GLU A 16 57.01 -2.96 -15.10
N THR A 17 56.49 -3.67 -16.09
CA THR A 17 55.05 -3.67 -16.42
C THR A 17 54.20 -4.42 -15.39
N ALA A 18 54.74 -5.49 -14.79
CA ALA A 18 54.09 -6.23 -13.70
C ALA A 18 54.00 -5.41 -12.39
N SER A 19 55.03 -4.59 -12.10
CA SER A 19 55.07 -3.67 -10.95
C SER A 19 53.99 -2.58 -11.04
N ALA A 20 53.84 -1.94 -12.19
CA ALA A 20 52.85 -0.89 -12.42
C ALA A 20 51.39 -1.41 -12.34
N GLY A 21 51.13 -2.63 -12.82
CA GLY A 21 49.81 -3.27 -12.72
C GLY A 21 49.40 -3.61 -11.29
N LYS A 22 50.36 -4.03 -10.45
CA LYS A 22 50.13 -4.30 -9.03
C LYS A 22 49.82 -3.02 -8.25
N GLN A 23 50.59 -1.95 -8.50
CA GLN A 23 50.36 -0.64 -7.89
C GLN A 23 48.97 -0.05 -8.20
N LYS A 24 48.49 -0.18 -9.45
CA LYS A 24 47.14 0.26 -9.85
C LYS A 24 46.02 -0.54 -9.17
N ARG A 25 46.19 -1.85 -8.98
CA ARG A 25 45.23 -2.70 -8.27
C ARG A 25 45.16 -2.38 -6.78
N ASP A 26 46.31 -2.13 -6.17
CA ASP A 26 46.40 -1.77 -4.76
C ASP A 26 45.79 -0.38 -4.49
N ALA A 27 45.99 0.58 -5.39
CA ALA A 27 45.35 1.90 -5.31
C ALA A 27 43.81 1.81 -5.36
N LYS A 28 43.26 1.05 -6.33
CA LYS A 28 41.80 0.84 -6.44
C LYS A 28 41.21 0.11 -5.23
N LYS A 29 41.98 -0.78 -4.61
CA LYS A 29 41.57 -1.49 -3.38
C LYS A 29 41.52 -0.55 -2.17
N ARG A 30 42.47 0.39 -2.07
CA ARG A 30 42.49 1.43 -1.02
C ARG A 30 41.31 2.38 -1.16
N GLU A 31 41.07 2.90 -2.36
CA GLU A 31 39.93 3.79 -2.64
C GLU A 31 38.58 3.12 -2.31
N ARG A 32 38.43 1.82 -2.63
CA ARG A 32 37.24 1.06 -2.25
C ARG A 32 37.12 0.88 -0.73
N ALA A 33 38.23 0.67 -0.03
CA ALA A 33 38.23 0.53 1.42
C ALA A 33 37.89 1.85 2.11
N GLU A 34 38.41 2.97 1.61
CA GLU A 34 38.11 4.33 2.08
C GLU A 34 36.63 4.66 1.91
N ARG A 35 36.03 4.42 0.73
CA ARG A 35 34.58 4.61 0.53
C ARG A 35 33.71 3.76 1.46
N VAL A 36 34.11 2.51 1.72
CA VAL A 36 33.39 1.62 2.65
C VAL A 36 33.54 2.10 4.09
N GLN A 37 34.69 2.66 4.45
CA GLN A 37 34.93 3.24 5.76
C GLN A 37 34.12 4.52 5.96
N GLU A 38 34.10 5.42 4.98
CA GLU A 38 33.29 6.64 4.98
C GLU A 38 31.79 6.33 5.09
N GLN A 39 31.30 5.31 4.37
CA GLN A 39 29.92 4.84 4.50
C GLN A 39 29.61 4.32 5.90
N ARG A 40 30.50 3.52 6.48
CA ARG A 40 30.33 2.99 7.85
C ARG A 40 30.39 4.09 8.91
N GLU A 41 31.23 5.10 8.72
CA GLU A 41 31.33 6.25 9.62
C GLU A 41 30.11 7.15 9.53
N ALA A 42 29.55 7.35 8.32
CA ALA A 42 28.28 8.05 8.14
C ALA A 42 27.10 7.29 8.78
N GLU A 43 27.01 5.98 8.54
CA GLU A 43 26.00 5.11 9.17
C GLU A 43 26.14 5.10 10.70
N ALA A 44 27.37 5.07 11.24
CA ALA A 44 27.61 5.09 12.68
C ALA A 44 27.27 6.45 13.31
N ALA A 45 27.60 7.56 12.64
CA ALA A 45 27.27 8.91 13.09
C ALA A 45 25.76 9.18 13.06
N GLU A 46 25.05 8.68 12.05
CA GLU A 46 23.60 8.74 11.96
C GLU A 46 22.93 7.86 13.02
N LYS A 47 23.45 6.64 13.24
CA LYS A 47 22.98 5.75 14.31
C LYS A 47 23.20 6.36 15.69
N ALA A 48 24.31 7.06 15.90
CA ALA A 48 24.59 7.79 17.13
C ALA A 48 23.64 8.99 17.34
N ARG A 49 23.25 9.71 16.27
CA ARG A 49 22.23 10.77 16.36
C ARG A 49 20.84 10.22 16.66
N SER A 50 20.44 9.10 16.05
CA SER A 50 19.14 8.48 16.32
C SER A 50 18.98 7.87 17.72
N ALA A 51 20.08 7.63 18.45
CA ALA A 51 20.03 6.99 19.77
C ALA A 51 19.38 7.86 20.87
N ASP A 52 19.39 9.19 20.69
CA ASP A 52 18.78 10.16 21.62
C ASP A 52 17.53 10.87 21.05
N ASP A 53 17.21 10.67 19.76
CA ASP A 53 16.02 11.27 19.16
C ASP A 53 14.78 10.42 19.49
N THR A 54 13.85 11.00 20.24
CA THR A 54 12.51 10.40 20.47
C THR A 54 11.47 11.11 19.64
N TYR A 55 10.50 10.38 19.10
CA TYR A 55 9.32 10.96 18.46
C TYR A 55 8.14 10.98 19.43
N HIS A 56 7.42 12.10 19.42
CA HIS A 56 6.20 12.26 20.20
C HIS A 56 4.99 11.76 19.42
N LEU A 57 4.44 10.62 19.86
CA LEU A 57 3.17 10.08 19.39
C LEU A 57 2.03 10.50 20.31
N LYS A 58 0.96 11.02 19.72
CA LYS A 58 -0.30 11.31 20.40
C LYS A 58 -1.38 10.36 19.88
N VAL A 59 -1.70 9.34 20.65
CA VAL A 59 -2.49 8.19 20.19
C VAL A 59 -3.88 8.22 20.80
N PHE A 60 -4.91 8.10 19.95
CA PHE A 60 -6.29 7.96 20.37
C PHE A 60 -6.51 6.67 21.18
N ARG A 61 -7.24 6.78 22.29
CA ARG A 61 -7.54 5.67 23.18
C ARG A 61 -9.01 5.65 23.57
N TYR A 62 -9.58 4.46 23.62
CA TYR A 62 -10.98 4.21 23.96
C TYR A 62 -11.16 2.74 24.31
N ASP A 63 -11.84 2.44 25.41
CA ASP A 63 -12.17 1.06 25.79
C ASP A 63 -13.59 1.01 26.38
N PRO A 64 -14.60 0.52 25.63
CA PRO A 64 -15.98 0.51 26.09
C PRO A 64 -16.21 -0.44 27.27
N GLU A 65 -15.37 -1.47 27.42
CA GLU A 65 -15.53 -2.51 28.43
C GLU A 65 -15.02 -2.08 29.82
N VAL A 66 -14.23 -1.01 29.89
CA VAL A 66 -13.62 -0.52 31.14
C VAL A 66 -14.25 0.82 31.52
N PRO A 67 -15.01 0.91 32.62
CA PRO A 67 -15.76 2.12 33.00
C PRO A 67 -14.94 3.41 32.99
N GLU A 68 -13.69 3.38 33.44
CA GLU A 68 -12.81 4.56 33.49
C GLU A 68 -12.23 4.97 32.13
N LYS A 69 -12.42 4.16 31.09
CA LYS A 69 -11.86 4.33 29.74
C LYS A 69 -12.94 4.45 28.63
N GLN A 70 -14.21 4.60 29.03
CA GLN A 70 -15.34 4.76 28.11
C GLN A 70 -15.36 6.12 27.41
N GLU A 71 -14.66 7.12 27.92
CA GLU A 71 -14.53 8.42 27.24
C GLU A 71 -13.29 8.44 26.32
N PRO A 72 -13.44 8.80 25.03
CA PRO A 72 -12.31 8.96 24.13
C PRO A 72 -11.27 9.95 24.66
N ARG A 73 -10.00 9.57 24.59
CA ARG A 73 -8.88 10.39 25.05
C ARG A 73 -7.67 10.23 24.14
N PHE A 74 -6.63 11.00 24.43
CA PHE A 74 -5.32 10.83 23.82
C PHE A 74 -4.29 10.56 24.90
N ASP A 75 -3.49 9.52 24.69
CA ASP A 75 -2.31 9.23 25.50
C ASP A 75 -1.06 9.64 24.69
N ASP A 76 -0.07 10.19 25.37
CA ASP A 76 1.19 10.64 24.78
C ASP A 76 2.31 9.62 25.03
N PHE A 77 3.01 9.22 23.96
CA PHE A 77 4.13 8.28 24.01
C PHE A 77 5.37 8.90 23.35
N HIS A 78 6.50 8.87 24.04
CA HIS A 78 7.79 9.32 23.49
C HIS A 78 8.60 8.10 23.08
N VAL A 79 8.65 7.79 21.80
CA VAL A 79 9.21 6.54 21.28
C VAL A 79 10.62 6.79 20.74
N PRO A 80 11.63 6.00 21.13
CA PRO A 80 12.97 6.09 20.56
C PRO A 80 12.95 5.88 19.06
N TYR A 81 13.56 6.79 18.32
CA TYR A 81 13.60 6.73 16.87
C TYR A 81 14.74 5.87 16.37
N LYS A 82 14.50 5.18 15.26
CA LYS A 82 15.54 4.57 14.44
C LYS A 82 15.21 4.89 12.99
N GLN A 83 16.24 5.12 12.18
CA GLN A 83 16.04 5.39 10.76
C GLN A 83 15.17 4.30 10.11
N GLY A 84 14.16 4.74 9.37
CA GLY A 84 13.20 3.85 8.72
C GLY A 84 12.08 3.31 9.61
N MET A 85 11.99 3.72 10.89
CA MET A 85 10.84 3.36 11.73
C MET A 85 9.55 3.88 11.13
N THR A 86 8.56 3.00 11.15
CA THR A 86 7.20 3.29 10.71
C THR A 86 6.29 3.62 11.89
N ILE A 87 5.09 4.13 11.60
CA ILE A 87 4.05 4.30 12.63
C ILE A 87 3.74 2.97 13.31
N LEU A 88 3.69 1.87 12.55
CA LEU A 88 3.45 0.56 13.12
C LEU A 88 4.54 0.15 14.11
N ASP A 89 5.81 0.40 13.78
CA ASP A 89 6.92 0.11 14.70
C ASP A 89 6.80 0.93 15.99
N ALA A 90 6.40 2.19 15.87
CA ALA A 90 6.21 3.06 17.02
C ALA A 90 5.03 2.66 17.91
N LEU A 91 3.90 2.29 17.32
CA LEU A 91 2.73 1.77 18.04
C LEU A 91 3.05 0.45 18.75
N MET A 92 3.78 -0.45 18.08
CA MET A 92 4.27 -1.68 18.71
C MET A 92 5.20 -1.39 19.87
N TRP A 93 6.16 -0.47 19.69
CA TRP A 93 7.07 -0.08 20.77
C TRP A 93 6.30 0.49 21.96
N ALA A 94 5.35 1.40 21.71
CA ALA A 94 4.52 2.00 22.74
C ALA A 94 3.67 0.95 23.49
N ARG A 95 3.08 0.00 22.78
CA ARG A 95 2.36 -1.12 23.40
C ARG A 95 3.29 -1.97 24.26
N ASP A 96 4.45 -2.34 23.74
CA ASP A 96 5.34 -3.32 24.37
C ASP A 96 6.09 -2.73 25.58
N HIS A 97 6.32 -1.41 25.62
CA HIS A 97 7.14 -0.75 26.65
C HIS A 97 6.39 0.26 27.54
N TYR A 98 5.28 0.85 27.07
CA TYR A 98 4.49 1.80 27.87
C TYR A 98 3.17 1.22 28.35
N ASP A 99 2.30 0.74 27.45
CA ASP A 99 0.95 0.27 27.78
C ASP A 99 0.51 -0.89 26.90
N SER A 100 0.55 -2.10 27.45
CA SER A 100 0.18 -3.33 26.75
C SER A 100 -1.32 -3.43 26.41
N SER A 101 -2.16 -2.53 26.93
CA SER A 101 -3.58 -2.45 26.55
C SER A 101 -3.83 -1.69 25.25
N LEU A 102 -2.82 -1.02 24.67
CA LEU A 102 -2.94 -0.33 23.40
C LEU A 102 -3.27 -1.31 22.27
N THR A 103 -4.43 -1.11 21.63
CA THR A 103 -4.99 -2.04 20.64
C THR A 103 -5.04 -1.42 19.25
N PHE A 104 -4.50 -2.13 18.26
CA PHE A 104 -4.51 -1.76 16.85
C PHE A 104 -4.36 -3.00 15.96
N ARG A 105 -4.88 -2.92 14.73
CA ARG A 105 -4.79 -4.02 13.75
C ARG A 105 -3.48 -3.94 12.97
N HIS A 106 -2.79 -5.06 12.84
CA HIS A 106 -1.61 -5.20 11.97
C HIS A 106 -1.38 -6.65 11.58
N SER A 107 -0.65 -6.88 10.49
CA SER A 107 -0.24 -8.24 10.09
C SER A 107 1.03 -8.24 9.24
N CYS A 108 0.93 -7.90 7.94
CA CYS A 108 1.99 -8.19 6.96
C CYS A 108 3.26 -7.35 7.07
N ARG A 109 3.18 -6.14 7.63
CA ARG A 109 4.26 -5.14 7.73
C ARG A 109 4.91 -4.69 6.41
N GLN A 110 4.26 -4.91 5.28
CA GLN A 110 4.80 -4.60 3.95
C GLN A 110 3.73 -4.02 3.00
N ALA A 111 2.72 -3.35 3.56
CA ALA A 111 1.68 -2.62 2.83
C ALA A 111 0.90 -3.47 1.79
N ILE A 112 0.56 -4.71 2.16
CA ILE A 112 -0.19 -5.64 1.28
C ILE A 112 -1.49 -6.18 1.88
N CYS A 113 -1.60 -6.37 3.19
CA CYS A 113 -2.82 -6.93 3.81
C CYS A 113 -3.90 -5.88 4.10
N GLY A 114 -3.55 -4.59 4.13
CA GLY A 114 -4.50 -3.49 4.39
C GLY A 114 -4.99 -3.35 5.83
N SER A 115 -4.52 -4.19 6.76
CA SER A 115 -5.06 -4.27 8.12
C SER A 115 -4.74 -3.07 9.01
N ASP A 116 -3.67 -2.35 8.72
CA ASP A 116 -3.13 -1.26 9.54
C ASP A 116 -3.37 0.11 8.92
N ALA A 117 -4.52 0.29 8.26
CA ALA A 117 -4.99 1.59 7.86
C ALA A 117 -5.43 2.40 9.10
N LEU A 118 -4.90 3.61 9.22
CA LEU A 118 -5.06 4.51 10.35
C LEU A 118 -5.28 5.94 9.84
N PHE A 119 -5.78 6.82 10.69
CA PHE A 119 -5.83 8.25 10.41
C PHE A 119 -4.67 8.95 11.13
N VAL A 120 -3.74 9.49 10.34
CA VAL A 120 -2.46 9.97 10.84
C VAL A 120 -2.22 11.37 10.32
N ASN A 121 -2.05 12.32 11.24
CA ASN A 121 -1.83 13.74 10.93
C ASN A 121 -2.82 14.27 9.88
N GLY A 122 -4.11 13.91 10.01
CA GLY A 122 -5.16 14.40 9.13
C GLY A 122 -5.35 13.62 7.82
N SER A 123 -4.71 12.46 7.64
CA SER A 123 -4.82 11.67 6.40
C SER A 123 -4.86 10.16 6.67
N GLN A 124 -5.62 9.41 5.85
CA GLN A 124 -5.62 7.96 5.91
C GLN A 124 -4.31 7.40 5.37
N ARG A 125 -3.62 6.60 6.20
CA ARG A 125 -2.30 6.05 5.89
C ARG A 125 -2.19 4.61 6.37
N LEU A 126 -1.31 3.82 5.76
CA LEU A 126 -0.94 2.51 6.28
C LEU A 126 0.19 2.68 7.31
N GLY A 127 -0.01 2.17 8.52
CA GLY A 127 0.95 2.27 9.62
C GLY A 127 2.33 1.71 9.28
N CYS A 128 2.38 0.55 8.62
CA CYS A 128 3.63 -0.13 8.22
C CYS A 128 4.30 0.45 6.97
N LYS A 129 3.63 1.37 6.26
CA LYS A 129 4.19 2.04 5.09
C LYS A 129 4.76 3.41 5.44
N THR A 130 4.15 4.06 6.43
CA THR A 130 4.40 5.48 6.71
C THR A 130 5.54 5.61 7.70
N GLN A 131 6.62 6.26 7.29
CA GLN A 131 7.78 6.49 8.14
C GLN A 131 7.52 7.67 9.08
N LEU A 132 8.05 7.59 10.29
CA LEU A 132 7.92 8.67 11.27
C LEU A 132 8.59 9.96 10.77
N SER A 133 9.73 9.84 10.08
CA SER A 133 10.49 10.95 9.51
C SER A 133 9.74 11.77 8.45
N ASP A 134 8.68 11.21 7.86
CA ASP A 134 7.88 11.89 6.83
C ASP A 134 6.77 12.76 7.43
N LEU A 135 6.64 12.78 8.77
CA LEU A 135 5.52 13.38 9.49
C LEU A 135 6.00 14.50 10.42
N SER A 136 5.15 15.53 10.57
CA SER A 136 5.35 16.55 11.59
C SER A 136 4.96 16.06 12.98
N GLU A 137 5.72 16.47 13.98
CA GLU A 137 5.43 16.19 15.39
C GLU A 137 4.49 17.26 16.01
N PRO A 138 3.64 16.88 16.99
CA PRO A 138 3.40 15.51 17.45
C PRO A 138 2.67 14.66 16.39
N ILE A 139 3.06 13.39 16.25
CA ILE A 139 2.40 12.45 15.35
C ILE A 139 1.10 12.01 15.99
N ARG A 140 -0.01 12.54 15.49
CA ARG A 140 -1.36 12.20 15.93
C ARG A 140 -1.84 10.96 15.19
N VAL A 141 -2.18 9.91 15.94
CA VAL A 141 -2.66 8.63 15.41
C VAL A 141 -4.06 8.36 15.94
N GLU A 142 -4.99 8.18 15.02
CA GLU A 142 -6.42 8.01 15.28
C GLU A 142 -6.97 6.79 14.51
N PRO A 143 -8.09 6.21 14.96
CA PRO A 143 -8.83 5.23 14.17
C PRO A 143 -9.30 5.85 12.84
N LEU A 144 -9.62 5.02 11.86
CA LEU A 144 -10.20 5.51 10.60
C LEU A 144 -11.51 6.28 10.87
N PRO A 145 -11.66 7.53 10.39
CA PRO A 145 -12.92 8.25 10.45
C PRO A 145 -14.06 7.52 9.76
N HIS A 146 -15.28 7.87 10.17
CA HIS A 146 -16.54 7.37 9.58
C HIS A 146 -16.74 5.86 9.74
N SER A 147 -16.20 5.30 10.81
CA SER A 147 -16.45 3.93 11.24
C SER A 147 -16.51 3.91 12.76
N ASP A 148 -17.37 3.06 13.32
CA ASP A 148 -17.52 2.95 14.75
C ASP A 148 -16.25 2.38 15.36
N VAL A 149 -15.78 2.97 16.46
CA VAL A 149 -14.58 2.52 17.15
C VAL A 149 -14.93 1.38 18.08
N VAL A 150 -14.32 0.21 17.87
CA VAL A 150 -14.46 -0.95 18.75
C VAL A 150 -13.60 -0.76 20.00
N LYS A 151 -12.31 -0.45 19.80
CA LYS A 151 -11.34 -0.19 20.88
C LYS A 151 -10.09 0.48 20.32
N ASP A 152 -9.63 1.55 20.97
CA ASP A 152 -8.45 2.32 20.58
C ASP A 152 -8.44 2.64 19.07
N LEU A 153 -7.52 2.05 18.30
CA LEU A 153 -7.35 2.29 16.87
C LEU A 153 -8.09 1.25 15.99
N VAL A 154 -8.90 0.38 16.61
CA VAL A 154 -9.68 -0.65 15.91
C VAL A 154 -11.08 -0.13 15.65
N VAL A 155 -11.47 -0.15 14.38
CA VAL A 155 -12.83 0.18 13.93
C VAL A 155 -13.59 -1.06 13.49
N ASP A 156 -14.92 -0.95 13.54
CA ASP A 156 -15.83 -1.89 12.91
C ASP A 156 -15.67 -1.84 11.38
N MET A 157 -15.65 -3.02 10.76
CA MET A 157 -15.46 -3.19 9.32
C MET A 157 -16.60 -4.02 8.68
N GLU A 158 -17.63 -4.39 9.42
CA GLU A 158 -18.74 -5.22 8.95
C GLU A 158 -19.43 -4.54 7.76
N HIS A 159 -19.86 -3.28 7.93
CA HIS A 159 -20.44 -2.49 6.85
C HIS A 159 -19.54 -2.40 5.60
N PHE A 160 -18.22 -2.25 5.79
CA PHE A 160 -17.28 -2.26 4.67
C PHE A 160 -17.32 -3.59 3.90
N TYR A 161 -17.36 -4.72 4.61
CA TYR A 161 -17.41 -6.04 3.98
C TYR A 161 -18.75 -6.29 3.30
N ASP A 162 -19.87 -5.88 3.91
CA ASP A 162 -21.21 -5.99 3.32
C ASP A 162 -21.28 -5.28 1.97
N GLN A 163 -20.75 -4.06 1.88
CA GLN A 163 -20.70 -3.33 0.61
C GLN A 163 -19.82 -4.03 -0.42
N MET A 164 -18.69 -4.59 0.00
CA MET A 164 -17.82 -5.37 -0.90
C MET A 164 -18.49 -6.66 -1.41
N GLU A 165 -19.30 -7.31 -0.59
CA GLU A 165 -20.04 -8.52 -0.96
C GLU A 165 -21.25 -8.23 -1.85
N SER A 166 -21.91 -7.09 -1.66
CA SER A 166 -23.09 -6.67 -2.42
C SER A 166 -22.86 -6.56 -3.94
N VAL A 167 -21.61 -6.34 -4.36
CA VAL A 167 -21.21 -6.27 -5.77
C VAL A 167 -20.80 -7.63 -6.36
N GLU A 168 -21.10 -8.72 -5.64
CA GLU A 168 -20.77 -10.12 -5.92
C GLU A 168 -19.31 -10.29 -6.41
N PRO A 169 -18.30 -10.12 -5.51
CA PRO A 169 -16.90 -9.81 -5.84
C PRO A 169 -16.05 -10.97 -6.38
N TYR A 170 -16.64 -11.86 -7.18
CA TYR A 170 -16.05 -13.06 -7.75
C TYR A 170 -16.33 -13.17 -9.27
N PHE A 171 -15.50 -13.96 -9.95
CA PHE A 171 -15.58 -14.16 -11.39
C PHE A 171 -16.73 -15.10 -11.75
N GLN A 172 -17.57 -14.68 -12.69
CA GLN A 172 -18.71 -15.42 -13.22
C GLN A 172 -18.66 -15.35 -14.75
N THR A 173 -18.87 -16.49 -15.42
CA THR A 173 -18.86 -16.57 -16.89
C THR A 173 -19.78 -17.69 -17.36
N ASN A 174 -20.44 -17.45 -18.48
CA ASN A 174 -21.37 -18.41 -19.10
C ASN A 174 -20.68 -19.34 -20.11
N SER A 175 -19.42 -19.07 -20.47
CA SER A 175 -18.66 -19.85 -21.44
C SER A 175 -17.37 -20.33 -20.80
N LEU A 176 -17.19 -21.65 -20.69
CA LEU A 176 -15.93 -22.25 -20.27
C LEU A 176 -15.11 -22.67 -21.49
N PRO A 177 -13.78 -22.70 -21.40
CA PRO A 177 -12.92 -23.25 -22.45
C PRO A 177 -13.26 -24.71 -22.76
N ASP A 178 -13.13 -25.12 -24.02
CA ASP A 178 -13.46 -26.48 -24.47
C ASP A 178 -12.50 -27.54 -23.89
N GLY A 179 -11.22 -27.20 -23.70
CA GLY A 179 -10.21 -28.09 -23.14
C GLY A 179 -10.14 -28.02 -21.62
N GLU A 180 -9.98 -29.19 -20.96
CA GLU A 180 -9.91 -29.28 -19.48
C GLU A 180 -8.74 -28.48 -18.86
N LEU A 181 -7.67 -28.23 -19.62
CA LEU A 181 -6.49 -27.49 -19.19
C LEU A 181 -6.37 -26.10 -19.85
N ASP A 182 -7.37 -25.69 -20.62
CA ASP A 182 -7.34 -24.40 -21.30
C ASP A 182 -7.71 -23.25 -20.35
N GLU A 183 -7.01 -22.14 -20.50
CA GLU A 183 -7.25 -20.92 -19.72
C GLU A 183 -8.33 -20.04 -20.36
N GLN A 184 -9.01 -19.25 -19.53
CA GLN A 184 -9.85 -18.16 -20.03
C GLN A 184 -8.99 -17.07 -20.65
N ARG A 185 -9.08 -16.92 -21.97
CA ARG A 185 -8.26 -15.96 -22.72
C ARG A 185 -8.67 -14.53 -22.40
N GLN A 186 -7.67 -13.65 -22.26
CA GLN A 186 -7.85 -12.21 -22.07
C GLN A 186 -6.88 -11.48 -22.97
N THR A 187 -7.34 -10.41 -23.62
CA THR A 187 -6.44 -9.54 -24.40
C THR A 187 -5.49 -8.79 -23.47
N ARG A 188 -4.28 -8.48 -23.95
CA ARG A 188 -3.30 -7.69 -23.18
C ARG A 188 -3.85 -6.30 -22.84
N GLU A 189 -4.58 -5.70 -23.79
CA GLU A 189 -5.24 -4.40 -23.62
C GLU A 189 -6.27 -4.43 -22.49
N ASN A 190 -7.17 -5.43 -22.48
CA ASN A 190 -8.15 -5.58 -21.42
C ASN A 190 -7.49 -5.86 -20.05
N ARG A 191 -6.43 -6.68 -20.03
CA ARG A 191 -5.70 -6.94 -18.80
C ARG A 191 -5.12 -5.66 -18.21
N GLU A 192 -4.54 -4.79 -19.02
CA GLU A 192 -4.02 -3.49 -18.58
C GLU A 192 -5.15 -2.56 -18.12
N LYS A 193 -6.31 -2.56 -18.80
CA LYS A 193 -7.50 -1.78 -18.40
C LYS A 193 -7.98 -2.11 -16.97
N VAL A 194 -8.06 -3.39 -16.61
CA VAL A 194 -8.52 -3.82 -15.27
C VAL A 194 -7.39 -3.99 -14.25
N LYS A 195 -6.13 -3.78 -14.66
CA LYS A 195 -4.96 -4.07 -13.82
C LYS A 195 -5.00 -3.31 -12.50
N MET A 196 -5.27 -2.01 -12.54
CA MET A 196 -5.20 -1.18 -11.33
C MET A 196 -6.30 -1.53 -10.34
N SER A 197 -7.52 -1.82 -10.80
CA SER A 197 -8.62 -2.21 -9.91
C SER A 197 -8.35 -3.53 -9.18
N THR A 198 -7.57 -4.45 -9.78
CA THR A 198 -7.15 -5.71 -9.11
C THR A 198 -6.20 -5.52 -7.93
N ARG A 199 -5.62 -4.33 -7.73
CA ARG A 199 -4.63 -4.06 -6.67
C ARG A 199 -5.24 -3.67 -5.33
N CYS A 200 -6.57 -3.59 -5.22
CA CYS A 200 -7.25 -3.22 -3.99
C CYS A 200 -6.95 -4.23 -2.87
N ILE A 201 -6.47 -3.73 -1.73
CA ILE A 201 -6.11 -4.54 -0.55
C ILE A 201 -7.15 -4.46 0.58
N TRP A 202 -8.32 -3.90 0.30
CA TRP A 202 -9.47 -3.88 1.23
C TRP A 202 -9.17 -3.18 2.57
N CYS A 203 -8.35 -2.14 2.52
CA CYS A 203 -7.91 -1.39 3.71
C CYS A 203 -8.91 -0.33 4.22
N SER A 204 -10.06 -0.15 3.55
CA SER A 204 -11.08 0.87 3.88
C SER A 204 -10.64 2.35 3.86
N ALA A 205 -9.36 2.69 3.62
CA ALA A 205 -8.88 4.07 3.57
C ALA A 205 -9.74 4.99 2.67
N CYS A 206 -10.13 4.50 1.49
CA CYS A 206 -10.96 5.26 0.57
C CYS A 206 -12.40 5.47 1.06
N MET A 207 -12.98 4.50 1.77
CA MET A 207 -14.31 4.62 2.38
C MET A 207 -14.26 5.63 3.52
N SER A 208 -13.28 5.49 4.42
CA SER A 208 -13.04 6.42 5.51
C SER A 208 -12.82 7.86 5.04
N SER A 209 -12.14 8.07 3.91
CA SER A 209 -11.92 9.42 3.36
C SER A 209 -13.14 10.05 2.66
N CYS A 210 -14.21 9.29 2.41
CA CYS A 210 -15.32 9.73 1.58
C CYS A 210 -16.47 10.26 2.44
N ASN A 211 -16.71 11.57 2.39
CA ASN A 211 -17.80 12.20 3.14
C ASN A 211 -19.20 11.72 2.70
N ILE A 212 -19.32 11.23 1.46
CA ILE A 212 -20.58 10.65 0.98
C ILE A 212 -20.84 9.29 1.66
N ALA A 213 -19.83 8.42 1.71
CA ALA A 213 -19.94 7.14 2.41
C ALA A 213 -20.15 7.31 3.92
N ALA A 214 -19.69 8.42 4.49
CA ALA A 214 -19.93 8.76 5.89
C ALA A 214 -21.36 9.20 6.20
N GLY A 215 -22.03 9.86 5.25
CA GLY A 215 -23.35 10.45 5.46
C GLY A 215 -24.52 9.58 5.01
N ASP A 216 -24.24 8.58 4.17
CA ASP A 216 -25.23 7.67 3.59
C ASP A 216 -24.73 6.22 3.75
N ASN A 217 -25.27 5.52 4.75
CA ASN A 217 -24.94 4.12 5.04
C ASN A 217 -25.44 3.15 3.97
N GLU A 218 -26.12 3.60 2.92
CA GLU A 218 -26.54 2.74 1.81
C GLU A 218 -25.63 2.89 0.58
N TYR A 219 -24.77 3.92 0.54
CA TYR A 219 -23.85 4.11 -0.58
C TYR A 219 -22.82 2.98 -0.67
N LEU A 220 -22.74 2.31 -1.83
CA LEU A 220 -21.76 1.24 -2.11
C LEU A 220 -20.32 1.65 -1.77
N GLY A 221 -19.98 2.91 -2.04
CA GLY A 221 -18.69 3.45 -1.72
C GLY A 221 -17.57 3.09 -2.72
N PRO A 222 -16.45 3.82 -2.68
CA PRO A 222 -15.39 3.72 -3.68
C PRO A 222 -14.73 2.33 -3.77
N ALA A 223 -14.61 1.60 -2.65
CA ALA A 223 -13.96 0.29 -2.64
C ALA A 223 -14.79 -0.77 -3.40
N ALA A 224 -16.08 -0.87 -3.06
CA ALA A 224 -17.00 -1.83 -3.68
C ALA A 224 -17.21 -1.51 -5.16
N ILE A 225 -17.41 -0.24 -5.51
CA ILE A 225 -17.56 0.17 -6.92
C ILE A 225 -16.30 -0.16 -7.74
N ASN A 226 -15.10 0.05 -7.18
CA ASN A 226 -13.86 -0.36 -7.86
C ASN A 226 -13.76 -1.89 -8.01
N LYS A 227 -14.25 -2.65 -7.03
CA LYS A 227 -14.30 -4.11 -7.12
C LYS A 227 -15.28 -4.56 -8.21
N ALA A 228 -16.43 -3.90 -8.34
CA ALA A 228 -17.36 -4.13 -9.44
C ALA A 228 -16.75 -3.75 -10.79
N TYR A 229 -16.05 -2.60 -10.89
CA TYR A 229 -15.32 -2.19 -12.09
C TYR A 229 -14.35 -3.27 -12.58
N ARG A 230 -13.62 -3.92 -11.66
CA ARG A 230 -12.71 -5.03 -12.00
C ARG A 230 -13.40 -6.16 -12.76
N PHE A 231 -14.68 -6.45 -12.47
CA PHE A 231 -15.42 -7.54 -13.13
C PHE A 231 -16.20 -7.02 -14.33
N ALA A 232 -16.93 -5.93 -14.20
CA ALA A 232 -17.71 -5.33 -15.29
C ALA A 232 -16.87 -4.96 -16.53
N MET A 233 -15.57 -4.67 -16.33
CA MET A 233 -14.64 -4.32 -17.41
C MET A 233 -13.74 -5.47 -17.85
N ASP A 234 -13.84 -6.65 -17.23
CA ASP A 234 -13.07 -7.84 -17.60
C ASP A 234 -13.80 -8.59 -18.73
N GLU A 235 -13.18 -8.66 -19.91
CA GLU A 235 -13.75 -9.30 -21.10
C GLU A 235 -14.12 -10.78 -20.89
N ARG A 236 -13.55 -11.43 -19.87
CA ARG A 236 -13.82 -12.84 -19.57
C ARG A 236 -15.18 -13.10 -18.91
N GLU A 237 -15.81 -12.09 -18.30
CA GLU A 237 -17.13 -12.25 -17.64
C GLU A 237 -18.26 -12.46 -18.66
N GLY A 238 -18.09 -11.95 -19.88
CA GLY A 238 -19.15 -11.91 -20.89
C GLY A 238 -20.15 -10.76 -20.65
N GLU A 239 -20.98 -10.49 -21.66
CA GLU A 239 -21.87 -9.33 -21.65
C GLU A 239 -23.04 -9.48 -20.65
N ASP A 240 -23.57 -10.68 -20.43
CA ASP A 240 -24.68 -10.91 -19.48
C ASP A 240 -24.28 -10.55 -18.04
N MET A 241 -23.10 -11.01 -17.62
CA MET A 241 -22.59 -10.71 -16.29
C MET A 241 -22.22 -9.23 -16.16
N LYS A 242 -21.60 -8.65 -17.17
CA LYS A 242 -21.36 -7.20 -17.21
C LYS A 242 -22.66 -6.41 -17.05
N GLN A 243 -23.74 -6.80 -17.73
CA GLN A 243 -25.05 -6.18 -17.60
C GLN A 243 -25.59 -6.28 -16.17
N ARG A 244 -25.53 -7.48 -15.57
CA ARG A 244 -25.88 -7.70 -14.15
C ARG A 244 -25.09 -6.81 -13.19
N ARG A 245 -23.78 -6.63 -13.42
CA ARG A 245 -22.94 -5.72 -12.61
C ARG A 245 -23.38 -4.27 -12.75
N LEU A 246 -23.67 -3.82 -13.97
CA LEU A 246 -24.14 -2.46 -14.22
C LEU A 246 -25.49 -2.21 -13.52
N GLU A 247 -26.42 -3.16 -13.53
CA GLU A 247 -27.70 -3.04 -12.81
C GLU A 247 -27.53 -2.86 -11.30
N ILE A 248 -26.58 -3.56 -10.68
CA ILE A 248 -26.24 -3.36 -9.26
C ILE A 248 -25.69 -1.95 -9.04
N LEU A 249 -24.78 -1.52 -9.92
CA LEU A 249 -24.10 -0.23 -9.84
C LEU A 249 -25.00 0.98 -10.15
N GLU A 250 -26.04 0.79 -10.95
CA GLU A 250 -26.95 1.84 -11.40
C GLU A 250 -28.06 2.15 -10.39
N GLN A 251 -28.16 1.39 -9.31
CA GLN A 251 -29.09 1.68 -8.21
C GLN A 251 -28.84 3.08 -7.63
N GLU A 252 -29.84 3.63 -6.94
CA GLU A 252 -29.78 5.00 -6.38
C GLU A 252 -28.53 5.22 -5.52
N HIS A 253 -28.19 4.24 -4.69
CA HIS A 253 -27.03 4.27 -3.80
C HIS A 253 -25.78 3.61 -4.43
N GLY A 254 -25.78 3.39 -5.74
CA GLY A 254 -24.63 2.92 -6.50
C GLY A 254 -23.75 4.08 -6.97
N VAL A 255 -23.37 4.09 -8.25
CA VAL A 255 -22.42 5.07 -8.80
C VAL A 255 -22.91 6.52 -8.70
N TRP A 256 -24.23 6.75 -8.64
CA TRP A 256 -24.83 8.08 -8.71
C TRP A 256 -24.59 8.95 -7.47
N ARG A 257 -24.41 8.34 -6.29
CA ARG A 257 -24.08 9.08 -5.05
C ARG A 257 -22.69 9.70 -5.10
N CYS A 258 -21.76 9.17 -5.90
CA CYS A 258 -20.41 9.70 -6.00
C CYS A 258 -20.41 11.17 -6.50
N GLN A 259 -19.95 12.08 -5.64
CA GLN A 259 -19.80 13.51 -5.94
C GLN A 259 -18.41 13.90 -6.47
N THR A 260 -17.59 12.92 -6.87
CA THR A 260 -16.29 13.18 -7.53
C THR A 260 -15.35 14.06 -6.69
N GLN A 261 -15.29 13.81 -5.38
CA GLN A 261 -14.46 14.59 -4.44
C GLN A 261 -12.95 14.22 -4.50
N PHE A 262 -12.59 13.17 -5.23
CA PHE A 262 -11.22 12.63 -5.38
C PHE A 262 -10.52 12.14 -4.10
N SER A 263 -11.03 12.42 -2.90
CA SER A 263 -10.41 11.99 -1.63
C SER A 263 -10.06 10.51 -1.59
N CYS A 264 -10.95 9.65 -2.09
CA CYS A 264 -10.73 8.22 -2.18
C CYS A 264 -9.48 7.83 -2.99
N THR A 265 -9.22 8.54 -4.10
CA THR A 265 -8.07 8.31 -4.98
C THR A 265 -6.79 8.81 -4.33
N GLU A 266 -6.83 10.00 -3.73
CA GLU A 266 -5.68 10.61 -3.05
C GLU A 266 -5.15 9.76 -1.90
N VAL A 267 -6.05 9.14 -1.12
CA VAL A 267 -5.64 8.32 0.03
C VAL A 267 -5.34 6.87 -0.31
N CYS A 268 -5.55 6.44 -1.56
CA CYS A 268 -5.40 5.03 -1.91
C CYS A 268 -3.91 4.62 -1.82
N PRO A 269 -3.51 3.72 -0.90
CA PRO A 269 -2.10 3.39 -0.70
C PRO A 269 -1.49 2.56 -1.84
N LYS A 270 -2.34 2.16 -2.81
CA LYS A 270 -2.02 1.36 -4.00
C LYS A 270 -2.20 2.15 -5.30
N ASP A 271 -2.45 3.46 -5.20
CA ASP A 271 -2.53 4.38 -6.32
C ASP A 271 -3.61 4.00 -7.34
N ILE A 272 -4.72 3.43 -6.86
CA ILE A 272 -5.84 3.02 -7.72
C ILE A 272 -6.63 4.29 -8.09
N PRO A 273 -6.90 4.54 -9.38
CA PRO A 273 -7.66 5.70 -9.84
C PRO A 273 -9.16 5.49 -9.61
N LEU A 274 -9.57 5.39 -8.36
CA LEU A 274 -10.94 5.02 -7.94
C LEU A 274 -11.99 5.96 -8.54
N THR A 275 -11.72 7.26 -8.54
CA THR A 275 -12.65 8.25 -9.10
C THR A 275 -12.84 8.04 -10.60
N GLU A 276 -11.77 7.76 -11.34
CA GLU A 276 -11.84 7.50 -12.78
C GLU A 276 -12.63 6.23 -13.09
N HIS A 277 -12.42 5.15 -12.34
CA HIS A 277 -13.19 3.92 -12.47
C HIS A 277 -14.69 4.15 -12.24
N ILE A 278 -15.05 4.92 -11.20
CA ILE A 278 -16.46 5.29 -10.94
C ILE A 278 -17.03 6.10 -12.11
N GLN A 279 -16.27 7.07 -12.63
CA GLN A 279 -16.70 7.89 -13.77
C GLN A 279 -16.86 7.08 -15.05
N GLU A 280 -16.02 6.07 -15.27
CA GLU A 280 -16.18 5.15 -16.40
C GLU A 280 -17.44 4.30 -16.26
N LEU A 281 -17.74 3.78 -15.08
CA LEU A 281 -18.99 3.05 -14.85
C LEU A 281 -20.22 3.93 -15.05
N LYS A 282 -20.20 5.19 -14.60
CA LYS A 282 -21.27 6.15 -14.92
C LYS A 282 -21.47 6.32 -16.42
N ARG A 283 -20.38 6.42 -17.19
CA ARG A 283 -20.44 6.54 -18.66
C ARG A 283 -21.01 5.28 -19.30
N GLU A 284 -20.59 4.10 -18.86
CA GLU A 284 -21.12 2.83 -19.38
C GLU A 284 -22.59 2.63 -19.03
N ALA A 285 -23.01 2.98 -17.82
CA ALA A 285 -24.41 2.97 -17.40
C ALA A 285 -25.29 3.88 -18.29
N ILE A 286 -24.84 5.11 -18.55
CA ILE A 286 -25.57 6.03 -19.45
C ILE A 286 -25.67 5.44 -20.86
N LYS A 287 -24.56 4.93 -21.42
CA LYS A 287 -24.56 4.30 -22.75
C LYS A 287 -25.53 3.11 -22.80
N ASN A 288 -25.57 2.32 -21.73
CA ASN A 288 -26.45 1.16 -21.66
C ASN A 288 -27.93 1.57 -21.73
N ASN A 289 -28.32 2.58 -20.95
CA ASN A 289 -29.69 3.10 -20.94
C ASN A 289 -30.09 3.81 -22.24
N LEU A 290 -29.12 4.41 -22.96
CA LEU A 290 -29.38 5.05 -24.25
C LEU A 290 -29.52 4.07 -25.42
N LYS A 291 -28.98 2.85 -25.34
CA LYS A 291 -29.14 1.83 -26.40
C LYS A 291 -30.59 1.34 -26.59
N PHE A 292 -31.46 1.64 -25.62
CA PHE A 292 -32.88 1.29 -25.64
C PHE A 292 -33.80 2.43 -26.11
N TRP A 293 -33.22 3.55 -26.58
CA TRP A 293 -33.92 4.66 -27.25
C TRP A 293 -33.63 4.72 -28.75
#